data_AF-A0A820E3S8-F1
#
_entry.id   AF-A0A820E3S8-F1
#
_cell.length_a   1.000
_cell.length_b   1.000
_cell.length_c   1.000
_cell.angle_alpha   90.00
_cell.angle_beta   90.00
_cell.angle_gamma   90.00
#
_symmetry.space_group_name_H-M   'P 1'
#
loop_
_entity.id
_entity.type
_entity.pdbx_description
1 polymer ?
#
loop_
_entity_poly.entity_id
_entity_poly.type
_entity_poly.pdbx_seq_one_letter_code
_entity_poly.pdbx_strand_id
1 'polypeptide(L)'
;MNFYQQSWTIEFWFLMTASTTPDSCFFGQSVSISNGMELFLQTKNNVLYFGFFGDDTSGTTTIATNTWYHVAWVVDYTNRIRQ
;
A
#
# COMPACT_ATOMS: atom_id res chain seq x y z
N MET A 1 13.14 -9.99 0.62
CA MET A 1 13.36 -9.21 -0.62
C MET A 1 13.70 -7.78 -0.20
N ASN A 2 14.58 -7.07 -0.91
CA ASN A 2 15.00 -5.72 -0.52
C ASN A 2 14.50 -4.70 -1.57
N PHE A 3 13.60 -3.80 -1.16
CA PHE A 3 13.01 -2.76 -2.01
C PHE A 3 13.62 -1.37 -1.77
N TYR A 4 14.61 -1.26 -0.89
CA TYR A 4 15.24 0.01 -0.54
C TYR A 4 15.98 0.60 -1.73
N GLN A 5 15.66 1.86 -2.05
CA GLN A 5 16.28 2.64 -3.13
C GLN A 5 16.23 1.96 -4.52
N GLN A 6 15.13 1.27 -4.81
CA GLN A 6 14.92 0.59 -6.08
C GLN A 6 13.58 1.00 -6.69
N SER A 7 13.51 0.98 -8.02
CA SER A 7 12.24 1.05 -8.74
C SER A 7 11.60 -0.33 -8.79
N TRP A 8 10.29 -0.41 -8.58
CA TRP A 8 9.57 -1.67 -8.54
C TRP A 8 8.08 -1.49 -8.84
N THR A 9 7.42 -2.61 -9.10
CA THR A 9 5.97 -2.68 -9.23
C THR A 9 5.47 -3.87 -8.42
N ILE A 10 4.41 -3.65 -7.65
CA ILE A 10 3.65 -4.71 -6.99
C ILE A 10 2.24 -4.67 -7.57
N GLU A 11 1.78 -5.78 -8.14
CA GLU A 11 0.41 -5.92 -8.62
C GLU A 11 -0.26 -7.17 -8.04
N PHE A 12 -1.54 -7.07 -7.70
CA PHE A 12 -2.33 -8.20 -7.26
C PHE A 12 -3.83 -7.96 -7.38
N TRP A 13 -4.58 -9.06 -7.30
CA TRP A 13 -6.02 -9.06 -7.10
C TRP A 13 -6.33 -9.21 -5.61
N PHE A 14 -7.33 -8.47 -5.12
CA PHE A 14 -7.85 -8.65 -3.76
C PHE A 14 -9.37 -8.55 -3.71
N LEU A 15 -9.93 -9.14 -2.66
CA LEU A 15 -11.34 -9.11 -2.30
C LEU A 15 -11.45 -8.76 -0.82
N MET A 16 -12.16 -7.69 -0.49
CA MET A 16 -12.49 -7.39 0.90
C MET A 16 -13.89 -7.89 1.23
N THR A 17 -14.03 -8.67 2.29
CA THR A 17 -15.33 -9.18 2.76
C THR A 17 -15.97 -8.28 3.84
N ALA A 18 -15.21 -7.34 4.40
CA ALA A 18 -15.66 -6.39 5.41
C ALA A 18 -14.99 -5.02 5.23
N SER A 19 -15.61 -3.98 5.81
CA SER A 19 -15.05 -2.62 5.86
C SER A 19 -13.79 -2.58 6.72
N THR A 20 -12.83 -1.76 6.33
CA THR A 20 -11.49 -1.75 6.96
C THR A 20 -11.47 -0.74 8.09
N THR A 21 -11.91 -1.20 9.27
CA THR A 21 -11.72 -0.48 10.52
C THR A 21 -11.45 -1.53 11.61
N PRO A 22 -10.18 -1.74 12.02
CA PRO A 22 -8.96 -0.97 11.70
C PRO A 22 -8.35 -1.28 10.30
N ASP A 23 -7.24 -0.61 9.98
CA ASP A 23 -6.47 -0.77 8.75
C ASP A 23 -6.18 -2.25 8.44
N SER A 24 -6.23 -2.64 7.17
CA SER A 24 -5.91 -4.01 6.72
C SER A 24 -4.71 -3.98 5.79
N CYS A 25 -3.60 -4.55 6.23
CA CYS A 25 -2.35 -4.58 5.49
C CYS A 25 -2.28 -5.81 4.58
N PHE A 26 -1.93 -5.60 3.32
CA PHE A 26 -1.67 -6.67 2.34
C PHE A 26 -0.19 -7.02 2.28
N PHE A 27 0.66 -5.99 2.34
CA PHE A 27 2.09 -6.13 2.18
C PHE A 27 2.81 -5.03 2.95
N GLY A 28 3.94 -5.37 3.55
CA GLY A 28 4.81 -4.36 4.16
C GLY A 28 6.24 -4.85 4.34
N GLN A 29 7.13 -3.89 4.51
CA GLN A 29 8.53 -4.12 4.87
C GLN A 29 8.93 -3.11 5.94
N SER A 30 9.20 -3.62 7.15
CA SER A 30 9.67 -2.81 8.27
C SER A 30 11.19 -2.75 8.30
N VAL A 31 11.75 -1.56 8.43
CA VAL A 31 13.16 -1.32 8.78
C VAL A 31 13.31 -1.22 10.31
N SER A 32 12.30 -0.67 10.99
CA SER A 32 12.22 -0.61 12.45
C SER A 32 10.77 -0.58 12.90
N ILE A 33 10.33 -1.64 13.59
CA ILE A 33 8.98 -1.75 14.14
C ILE A 33 8.76 -0.75 15.28
N SER A 34 9.78 -0.50 16.12
CA SER A 34 9.68 0.43 17.25
C SER A 34 9.45 1.88 16.83
N ASN A 35 9.88 2.24 15.61
CA ASN A 35 9.82 3.59 15.09
C ASN A 35 8.76 3.74 13.99
N GLY A 36 8.01 2.67 13.65
CA GLY A 36 7.05 2.67 12.55
C GLY A 36 7.67 2.92 11.18
N MET A 37 8.97 2.64 11.02
CA MET A 37 9.68 2.88 9.77
C MET A 37 9.40 1.75 8.78
N GLU A 38 8.28 1.87 8.08
CA GLU A 38 7.73 0.81 7.26
C GLU A 38 7.36 1.30 5.86
N LEU A 39 7.57 0.42 4.89
CA LEU A 39 6.81 0.38 3.66
C LEU A 39 5.52 -0.38 3.94
N PHE A 40 4.36 0.17 3.57
CA PHE A 40 3.08 -0.52 3.69
C PHE A 40 2.18 -0.34 2.48
N LEU A 41 1.41 -1.38 2.19
CA LEU A 41 0.32 -1.46 1.22
C LEU A 41 -0.89 -1.95 2.01
N GLN A 42 -1.87 -1.08 2.21
CA GLN A 42 -3.00 -1.36 3.08
C GLN A 42 -4.28 -0.71 2.58
N THR A 43 -5.37 -1.05 3.24
CA THR A 43 -6.62 -0.29 3.19
C THR A 43 -6.85 0.42 4.49
N LYS A 44 -7.26 1.68 4.40
CA LYS A 44 -7.65 2.52 5.53
C LYS A 44 -8.89 3.32 5.12
N ASN A 45 -9.94 3.27 5.94
CA ASN A 45 -11.23 3.90 5.63
C ASN A 45 -11.77 3.54 4.23
N ASN A 46 -11.66 2.27 3.84
CA ASN A 46 -12.11 1.74 2.55
C ASN A 46 -11.47 2.39 1.32
N VAL A 47 -10.26 2.96 1.43
CA VAL A 47 -9.45 3.31 0.26
C VAL A 47 -8.09 2.65 0.37
N LEU A 48 -7.42 2.43 -0.76
CA LEU A 48 -6.04 1.96 -0.75
C LEU A 48 -5.12 3.05 -0.22
N TYR A 49 -4.14 2.62 0.54
CA TYR A 49 -3.04 3.42 1.03
C TYR A 49 -1.73 2.68 0.75
N PHE A 50 -0.77 3.43 0.26
CA PHE A 50 0.61 2.99 0.13
C PHE A 50 1.49 4.09 0.70
N GLY A 51 2.51 3.74 1.46
CA GLY A 51 3.38 4.75 2.04
C GLY A 51 4.72 4.22 2.48
N PHE A 52 5.64 5.16 2.60
CA PHE A 52 6.83 5.04 3.42
C PHE A 52 6.62 5.87 4.68
N PHE A 53 7.41 5.63 5.73
CA PHE A 53 7.36 6.42 6.96
C PHE A 53 7.25 7.94 6.74
N GLY A 54 6.07 8.50 7.02
CA GLY A 54 5.77 9.93 6.90
C GLY A 54 5.55 10.44 5.47
N ASP A 55 5.50 9.57 4.47
CA ASP A 55 5.33 9.89 3.05
C ASP A 55 4.31 8.95 2.39
N ASP A 56 3.06 9.10 2.82
CA ASP A 56 1.94 8.24 2.41
C ASP A 56 1.25 8.78 1.15
N THR A 57 0.62 7.87 0.42
CA THR A 57 -0.18 8.13 -0.78
C THR A 57 -1.49 7.36 -0.68
N SER A 58 -2.60 8.09 -0.70
CA SER A 58 -3.94 7.51 -0.75
C SER A 58 -4.41 7.35 -2.18
N GLY A 59 -5.04 6.22 -2.48
CA GLY A 59 -5.88 6.09 -3.67
C GLY A 59 -7.15 6.93 -3.57
N THR A 60 -7.75 7.24 -4.71
CA THR A 60 -9.00 8.02 -4.79
C THR A 60 -10.26 7.16 -4.86
N THR A 61 -10.10 5.85 -5.07
CA THR A 61 -11.21 4.91 -5.25
C THR A 61 -11.67 4.38 -3.90
N THR A 62 -12.96 4.57 -3.59
CA THR A 62 -13.62 3.87 -2.48
C THR A 62 -13.85 2.41 -2.84
N ILE A 63 -13.29 1.51 -2.03
CA ILE A 63 -13.37 0.06 -2.17
C ILE A 63 -14.68 -0.42 -1.54
N ALA A 64 -15.50 -1.09 -2.34
CA ALA A 64 -16.69 -1.79 -1.88
C ALA A 64 -16.35 -3.20 -1.40
N THR A 65 -17.09 -3.70 -0.41
CA THR A 65 -16.96 -5.10 0.01
C THR A 65 -17.53 -6.04 -1.05
N ASN A 66 -17.07 -7.29 -1.02
CA ASN A 66 -17.46 -8.38 -1.92
C ASN A 66 -17.27 -8.06 -3.41
N THR A 67 -16.32 -7.17 -3.72
CA THR A 67 -15.93 -6.79 -5.08
C THR A 67 -14.45 -7.08 -5.29
N TRP A 68 -14.12 -7.75 -6.38
CA TRP A 68 -12.72 -7.98 -6.77
C TRP A 68 -12.12 -6.72 -7.38
N TYR A 69 -10.93 -6.37 -6.93
CA TYR A 69 -10.14 -5.27 -7.47
C TYR A 69 -8.78 -5.80 -7.94
N HIS A 70 -8.34 -5.33 -9.12
CA HIS A 70 -6.95 -5.46 -9.56
C HIS A 70 -6.24 -4.15 -9.34
N VAL A 71 -5.08 -4.20 -8.70
CA VAL A 71 -4.33 -3.00 -8.36
C VAL A 71 -2.86 -3.20 -8.65
N ALA A 72 -2.22 -2.10 -9.03
CA ALA A 72 -0.79 -2.02 -9.25
C ALA A 72 -0.27 -0.77 -8.55
N TRP A 73 0.83 -0.92 -7.82
CA TRP A 73 1.61 0.19 -7.29
C TRP A 73 2.95 0.24 -7.99
N VAL A 74 3.29 1.42 -8.48
CA VAL A 74 4.54 1.65 -9.18
C VAL A 74 5.37 2.64 -8.38
N VAL A 75 6.60 2.26 -8.08
CA VAL A 75 7.61 3.15 -7.50
C VAL A 75 8.72 3.33 -8.50
N ASP A 76 8.95 4.58 -8.88
CA ASP A 76 10.12 5.02 -9.63
C ASP A 76 11.04 5.80 -8.68
N TYR A 77 12.06 5.11 -8.19
CA TYR A 77 13.03 5.71 -7.26
C TYR A 77 13.87 6.80 -7.93
N THR A 78 14.22 6.62 -9.21
CA THR A 78 15.06 7.56 -9.96
C THR A 78 14.40 8.91 -10.10
N ASN A 79 13.11 8.92 -10.47
CA ASN A 79 12.35 10.16 -10.67
C ASN A 79 11.56 10.60 -9.43
N ARG A 80 11.59 9.81 -8.34
CA ARG A 80 10.79 10.01 -7.12
C ARG A 80 9.29 10.08 -7.40
N ILE A 81 8.81 9.21 -8.29
CA ILE A 81 7.40 9.10 -8.66
C ILE A 81 6.81 7.86 -8.01
N ARG A 82 5.55 7.96 -7.59
CA ARG A 82 4.75 6.85 -7.10
C ARG A 82 3.28 7.02 -7.47
N GLN A 83 2.61 5.91 -7.80
CA GLN A 83 1.20 5.86 -8.21
C GLN A 83 0.58 4.50 -7.91
#